data_AF-H3G7T9-F1
#
_entry.id   AF-H3G7T9-F1
#
_cell.length_a   1.000
_cell.length_b   1.000
_cell.length_c   1.000
_cell.angle_alpha   90.00
_cell.angle_beta   90.00
_cell.angle_gamma   90.00
#
_symmetry.space_group_name_H-M   'P 1'
#
loop_
_entity.id
_entity.type
_entity.pdbx_description
1 polymer ?
#
loop_
_entity_poly.entity_id
_entity_poly.type
_entity_poly.pdbx_seq_one_letter_code
_entity_poly.pdbx_strand_id
1 'polypeptide(L)'
;QWGEKEPDVRGPIIGTNRHHKYRNAIGAHGGSYCIYRGLAVASGAIANNSVPDLSQTTPAAKIGPNPSWADPEKIVTIDPFGACVVEAFPEHFQKGYDIRPTIAVTKAHMDFPEIHEAVRLGRLKPDGKILKNSSQLVITKAAIDPVWYLPGVAKRFNTSEANLRQQIFQETNGMYPELVTRNDLKVFLPPIGGLTIYIFGSVEAISDPTKKLAVRVHDECNGSDVFGSDICTCRPYLAHGIEVCVQTAQEGGTGIIVYFRKEGRALGEVTKYLVYNLRKRQEGGDSAEEYFNCTQTVAGIQDVRFQALMPDALHWLGIKKIDKFVSMSDMKYDAIVNSGIEIVERIPIPEELVPKDAQVEITAKVFAGYNGGSVYKVDKEKLKQVKGRGDNE
;
A
#
# COMPACT_ATOMS: atom_id res chain seq x y z
N GLN A 1 -18.96 -8.74 -15.03
CA GLN A 1 -19.09 -9.64 -13.86
C GLN A 1 -17.76 -9.68 -13.14
N TRP A 2 -17.69 -9.39 -11.83
CA TRP A 2 -16.40 -9.27 -11.13
C TRP A 2 -15.69 -10.62 -11.06
N GLY A 3 -14.37 -10.64 -11.26
CA GLY A 3 -13.56 -11.86 -11.29
C GLY A 3 -13.61 -12.63 -12.62
N GLU A 4 -14.28 -12.14 -13.65
CA GLU A 4 -14.24 -12.80 -14.97
C GLU A 4 -12.91 -12.58 -15.69
N LYS A 5 -12.42 -13.65 -16.33
CA LYS A 5 -11.16 -13.64 -17.09
C LYS A 5 -11.27 -12.85 -18.39
N GLU A 6 -12.40 -12.98 -19.07
CA GLU A 6 -12.61 -12.33 -20.37
C GLU A 6 -13.02 -10.86 -20.16
N PRO A 7 -12.23 -9.89 -20.66
CA PRO A 7 -12.47 -8.48 -20.41
C PRO A 7 -13.89 -8.03 -20.73
N ASP A 8 -14.45 -8.40 -21.88
CA ASP A 8 -15.79 -7.96 -22.28
C ASP A 8 -16.90 -8.52 -21.38
N VAL A 9 -16.72 -9.71 -20.80
CA VAL A 9 -17.66 -10.29 -19.82
C VAL A 9 -17.49 -9.62 -18.45
N ARG A 10 -16.26 -9.30 -18.07
CA ARG A 10 -15.96 -8.51 -16.87
C ARG A 10 -16.57 -7.11 -16.98
N GLY A 11 -16.42 -6.47 -18.14
CA GLY A 11 -16.77 -5.10 -18.50
C GLY A 11 -15.78 -4.07 -17.95
N PRO A 12 -15.63 -2.86 -18.51
CA PRO A 12 -14.71 -1.83 -17.98
C PRO A 12 -15.23 -1.17 -16.70
N ILE A 13 -14.37 -0.46 -15.95
CA ILE A 13 -14.81 0.47 -14.88
C ILE A 13 -14.99 1.87 -15.45
N ILE A 14 -16.19 2.43 -15.26
CA ILE A 14 -16.60 3.71 -15.78
C ILE A 14 -17.16 4.56 -14.63
N GLY A 15 -16.29 5.40 -14.06
CA GLY A 15 -16.59 6.41 -13.05
C GLY A 15 -16.68 7.82 -13.64
N THR A 16 -17.14 7.95 -14.89
CA THR A 16 -17.19 9.23 -15.62
C THR A 16 -18.29 10.15 -15.09
N ASN A 17 -18.04 11.46 -15.17
CA ASN A 17 -19.04 12.51 -14.97
C ASN A 17 -19.65 13.04 -16.29
N ARG A 18 -19.23 12.51 -17.46
CA ARG A 18 -19.66 12.99 -18.79
C ARG A 18 -20.90 12.27 -19.31
N HIS A 19 -20.96 10.95 -19.12
CA HIS A 19 -22.01 10.09 -19.66
C HIS A 19 -22.66 9.27 -18.55
N HIS A 20 -23.58 9.89 -17.79
CA HIS A 20 -24.23 9.25 -16.65
C HIS A 20 -24.88 7.90 -16.98
N LYS A 21 -25.37 7.70 -18.21
CA LYS A 21 -25.95 6.43 -18.68
C LYS A 21 -24.95 5.26 -18.75
N TYR A 22 -23.66 5.53 -18.88
CA TYR A 22 -22.61 4.50 -18.98
C TYR A 22 -21.86 4.27 -17.66
N ARG A 23 -22.14 5.10 -16.65
CA ARG A 23 -21.50 5.01 -15.34
C ARG A 23 -21.91 3.71 -14.65
N ASN A 24 -20.93 2.94 -14.20
CA ASN A 24 -21.13 1.67 -13.50
C ASN A 24 -20.38 1.57 -12.16
N ALA A 25 -19.82 2.69 -11.68
CA ALA A 25 -19.16 2.77 -10.39
C ALA A 25 -19.63 3.98 -9.56
N ILE A 26 -19.61 3.82 -8.24
CA ILE A 26 -19.78 4.90 -7.26
C ILE A 26 -18.45 5.67 -7.16
N GLY A 27 -18.51 6.98 -6.92
CA GLY A 27 -17.32 7.84 -6.94
C GLY A 27 -16.90 8.26 -8.34
N ALA A 28 -15.63 8.64 -8.50
CA ALA A 28 -15.07 9.20 -9.73
C ALA A 28 -13.65 8.68 -9.99
N HIS A 29 -13.22 8.73 -11.26
CA HIS A 29 -11.82 8.44 -11.62
C HIS A 29 -10.83 9.38 -10.92
N GLY A 30 -9.62 8.88 -10.66
CA GLY A 30 -8.55 9.63 -9.98
C GLY A 30 -8.69 9.72 -8.46
N GLY A 31 -9.67 9.01 -7.87
CA GLY A 31 -9.81 8.89 -6.41
C GLY A 31 -9.85 10.25 -5.71
N SER A 32 -8.94 10.46 -4.75
CA SER A 32 -8.84 11.72 -3.99
C SER A 32 -8.54 12.95 -4.85
N TYR A 33 -8.00 12.77 -6.07
CA TYR A 33 -7.71 13.88 -6.98
C TYR A 33 -8.94 14.43 -7.71
N CYS A 34 -10.10 13.76 -7.63
CA CYS A 34 -11.32 14.22 -8.29
C CYS A 34 -11.78 15.60 -7.79
N ILE A 35 -11.53 15.94 -6.52
CA ILE A 35 -11.86 17.23 -5.93
C ILE A 35 -11.01 18.35 -6.55
N TYR A 36 -9.70 18.12 -6.72
CA TYR A 36 -8.82 19.08 -7.41
C TYR A 36 -9.19 19.25 -8.88
N ARG A 37 -9.60 18.17 -9.55
CA ARG A 37 -10.17 18.29 -10.90
C ARG A 37 -11.44 19.16 -10.89
N GLY A 38 -12.31 19.00 -9.90
CA GLY A 38 -13.49 19.84 -9.70
C GLY A 38 -13.13 21.32 -9.57
N LEU A 39 -12.11 21.64 -8.75
CA LEU A 39 -11.57 22.99 -8.63
C LEU A 39 -11.02 23.52 -9.96
N ALA A 40 -10.27 22.70 -10.71
CA ALA A 40 -9.74 23.08 -12.01
C ALA A 40 -10.84 23.35 -13.05
N VAL A 41 -11.96 22.64 -12.98
CA VAL A 41 -13.14 22.93 -13.82
C VAL A 41 -13.83 24.21 -13.37
N ALA A 42 -14.03 24.38 -12.06
CA ALA A 42 -14.68 25.56 -11.50
C ALA A 42 -13.87 26.85 -11.77
N SER A 43 -12.55 26.77 -11.77
CA SER A 43 -11.65 27.90 -12.09
C SER A 43 -11.49 28.15 -13.59
N GLY A 44 -12.03 27.28 -14.46
CA GLY A 44 -11.86 27.37 -15.91
C GLY A 44 -10.51 26.88 -16.44
N ALA A 45 -9.63 26.34 -15.58
CA ALA A 45 -8.35 25.78 -15.99
C ALA A 45 -8.50 24.51 -16.86
N ILE A 46 -9.61 23.78 -16.73
CA ILE A 46 -9.95 22.62 -17.56
C ILE A 46 -11.43 22.70 -17.97
N ALA A 47 -11.73 22.45 -19.25
CA ALA A 47 -13.11 22.33 -19.71
C ALA A 47 -13.83 21.15 -19.04
N ASN A 48 -15.10 21.33 -18.64
CA ASN A 48 -15.87 20.30 -17.93
C ASN A 48 -15.90 18.94 -18.67
N ASN A 49 -15.99 19.00 -20.00
CA ASN A 49 -16.07 17.83 -20.89
C ASN A 49 -14.71 17.35 -21.42
N SER A 50 -13.58 17.82 -20.88
CA SER A 50 -12.26 17.42 -21.37
C SER A 50 -12.06 15.90 -21.25
N VAL A 51 -11.45 15.33 -22.30
CA VAL A 51 -11.12 13.91 -22.39
C VAL A 51 -9.61 13.80 -22.53
N PRO A 52 -8.93 13.06 -21.63
CA PRO A 52 -7.52 12.78 -21.84
C PRO A 52 -7.35 11.85 -23.04
N ASP A 53 -6.35 12.12 -23.87
CA ASP A 53 -5.87 11.13 -24.84
C ASP A 53 -4.92 10.16 -24.14
N LEU A 54 -5.31 8.88 -24.13
CA LEU A 54 -4.60 7.81 -23.45
C LEU A 54 -4.07 6.76 -24.44
N SER A 55 -4.17 7.02 -25.74
CA SER A 55 -3.79 6.08 -26.80
C SER A 55 -2.29 5.73 -26.77
N GLN A 56 -1.45 6.61 -26.25
CA GLN A 56 0.01 6.45 -26.19
C GLN A 56 0.53 6.18 -24.77
N THR A 57 -0.32 5.76 -23.83
CA THR A 57 0.07 5.52 -22.42
C THR A 57 0.32 4.04 -22.13
N THR A 58 0.88 3.29 -23.09
CA THR A 58 1.16 1.85 -22.93
C THR A 58 2.15 1.64 -21.77
N PRO A 59 1.92 0.67 -20.86
CA PRO A 59 2.82 0.33 -19.76
C PRO A 59 4.27 0.07 -20.20
N ALA A 60 5.24 0.58 -19.43
CA ALA A 60 6.67 0.33 -19.71
C ALA A 60 7.13 -1.11 -19.41
N ALA A 61 6.27 -1.89 -18.76
CA ALA A 61 6.44 -3.32 -18.52
C ALA A 61 5.07 -3.98 -18.49
N LYS A 62 4.96 -5.16 -19.08
CA LYS A 62 3.73 -5.96 -19.07
C LYS A 62 3.68 -6.80 -17.80
N ILE A 63 2.62 -6.63 -17.01
CA ILE A 63 2.35 -7.43 -15.81
C ILE A 63 1.09 -8.24 -16.09
N GLY A 64 1.17 -9.56 -15.93
CA GLY A 64 0.05 -10.47 -16.15
C GLY A 64 -0.35 -10.67 -17.63
N PRO A 65 -1.57 -11.17 -17.89
CA PRO A 65 -2.59 -11.50 -16.90
C PRO A 65 -2.16 -12.68 -16.02
N ASN A 66 -2.39 -12.56 -14.71
CA ASN A 66 -2.13 -13.62 -13.75
C ASN A 66 -3.44 -14.40 -13.45
N PRO A 67 -3.39 -15.71 -13.13
CA PRO A 67 -4.60 -16.49 -12.83
C PRO A 67 -5.48 -15.89 -11.72
N SER A 68 -4.87 -15.21 -10.75
CA SER A 68 -5.55 -14.48 -9.66
C SER A 68 -6.45 -13.35 -10.13
N TRP A 69 -6.29 -12.84 -11.36
CA TRP A 69 -7.15 -11.78 -11.92
C TRP A 69 -8.56 -12.31 -12.23
N ALA A 70 -8.66 -13.62 -12.47
CA ALA A 70 -9.91 -14.32 -12.75
C ALA A 70 -10.51 -14.99 -11.49
N ASP A 71 -10.05 -14.59 -10.29
CA ASP A 71 -10.59 -15.06 -9.02
C ASP A 71 -11.33 -13.89 -8.32
N PRO A 72 -12.66 -13.96 -8.18
CA PRO A 72 -13.47 -12.87 -7.61
C PRO A 72 -13.18 -12.60 -6.13
N GLU A 73 -12.48 -13.48 -5.42
CA GLU A 73 -12.19 -13.36 -3.99
C GLU A 73 -10.76 -12.85 -3.72
N LYS A 74 -9.82 -13.14 -4.63
CA LYS A 74 -8.40 -12.75 -4.47
C LYS A 74 -8.15 -11.27 -4.65
N ILE A 75 -8.86 -10.61 -5.57
CA ILE A 75 -8.69 -9.18 -5.85
C ILE A 75 -10.06 -8.50 -5.77
N VAL A 76 -10.23 -7.63 -4.77
CA VAL A 76 -11.50 -6.91 -4.53
C VAL A 76 -11.30 -5.40 -4.33
N THR A 77 -10.05 -4.91 -4.35
CA THR A 77 -9.70 -3.49 -4.14
C THR A 77 -8.84 -2.87 -5.24
N ILE A 78 -8.56 -3.63 -6.30
CA ILE A 78 -7.80 -3.21 -7.47
C ILE A 78 -8.57 -3.63 -8.72
N ASP A 79 -8.51 -2.84 -9.79
CA ASP A 79 -8.95 -3.29 -11.11
C ASP A 79 -7.85 -4.14 -11.77
N PRO A 80 -8.05 -5.45 -11.99
CA PRO A 80 -7.03 -6.28 -12.62
C PRO A 80 -6.61 -5.80 -14.01
N PHE A 81 -7.55 -5.23 -14.78
CA PHE A 81 -7.31 -4.69 -16.12
C PHE A 81 -6.88 -3.22 -16.12
N GLY A 82 -6.74 -2.60 -14.94
CA GLY A 82 -6.52 -1.16 -14.80
C GLY A 82 -5.25 -0.63 -15.49
N ALA A 83 -4.26 -1.49 -15.77
CA ALA A 83 -3.04 -1.17 -16.49
C ALA A 83 -3.13 -1.33 -18.02
N CYS A 84 -4.15 -2.04 -18.52
CA CYS A 84 -4.26 -2.42 -19.93
C CYS A 84 -5.64 -2.11 -20.52
N VAL A 85 -6.36 -1.13 -19.99
CA VAL A 85 -7.76 -0.84 -20.39
C VAL A 85 -7.93 -0.61 -21.90
N VAL A 86 -6.95 -0.02 -22.59
CA VAL A 86 -7.00 0.22 -24.05
C VAL A 86 -6.95 -1.11 -24.82
N GLU A 87 -6.08 -2.02 -24.41
CA GLU A 87 -5.96 -3.37 -24.99
C GLU A 87 -7.13 -4.27 -24.60
N ALA A 88 -7.64 -4.12 -23.37
CA ALA A 88 -8.70 -4.94 -22.82
C ALA A 88 -10.11 -4.56 -23.34
N PHE A 89 -10.33 -3.29 -23.70
CA PHE A 89 -11.66 -2.79 -24.09
C PHE A 89 -11.68 -1.98 -25.41
N PRO A 90 -11.06 -2.46 -26.51
CA PRO A 90 -10.89 -1.68 -27.74
C PRO A 90 -12.24 -1.25 -28.36
N GLU A 91 -13.24 -2.12 -28.36
CA GLU A 91 -14.57 -1.78 -28.88
C GLU A 91 -15.28 -0.69 -28.08
N HIS A 92 -15.08 -0.66 -26.76
CA HIS A 92 -15.70 0.34 -25.91
C HIS A 92 -15.09 1.72 -26.17
N PHE A 93 -13.78 1.80 -26.39
CA PHE A 93 -13.12 3.02 -26.83
C PHE A 93 -13.65 3.49 -28.19
N GLN A 94 -13.83 2.58 -29.17
CA GLN A 94 -14.43 2.91 -30.47
C GLN A 94 -15.87 3.45 -30.35
N LYS A 95 -16.64 2.94 -29.39
CA LYS A 95 -18.00 3.40 -29.07
C LYS A 95 -18.02 4.71 -28.26
N GLY A 96 -16.87 5.29 -27.93
CA GLY A 96 -16.73 6.58 -27.25
C GLY A 96 -16.88 6.53 -25.72
N TYR A 97 -16.71 5.36 -25.10
CA TYR A 97 -16.76 5.23 -23.64
C TYR A 97 -15.54 5.92 -22.98
N ASP A 98 -15.78 6.70 -21.92
CA ASP A 98 -14.72 7.32 -21.11
C ASP A 98 -14.22 6.32 -20.05
N ILE A 99 -13.30 5.46 -20.47
CA ILE A 99 -12.62 4.47 -19.64
C ILE A 99 -11.23 5.01 -19.34
N ARG A 100 -10.83 5.00 -18.06
CA ARG A 100 -9.52 5.51 -17.63
C ARG A 100 -8.74 4.43 -16.88
N PRO A 101 -7.42 4.29 -17.13
CA PRO A 101 -6.54 3.45 -16.36
C PRO A 101 -6.63 3.80 -14.88
N THR A 102 -6.67 2.78 -14.03
CA THR A 102 -6.48 2.92 -12.59
C THR A 102 -5.11 2.40 -12.16
N ILE A 103 -4.32 1.88 -13.10
CA ILE A 103 -2.94 1.46 -12.88
C ILE A 103 -2.07 2.02 -13.99
N ALA A 104 -0.91 2.56 -13.63
CA ALA A 104 0.10 3.00 -14.59
C ALA A 104 1.46 2.42 -14.21
N VAL A 105 2.16 1.81 -15.17
CA VAL A 105 3.47 1.18 -14.97
C VAL A 105 4.54 1.93 -15.76
N THR A 106 5.61 2.31 -15.08
CA THR A 106 6.74 3.02 -15.70
C THR A 106 8.08 2.55 -15.13
N LYS A 107 9.18 2.93 -15.77
CA LYS A 107 10.54 2.73 -15.26
C LYS A 107 11.08 4.02 -14.68
N ALA A 108 11.92 3.91 -13.64
CA ALA A 108 12.52 5.07 -13.01
C ALA A 108 13.89 4.74 -12.44
N HIS A 109 14.67 5.79 -12.19
CA HIS A 109 15.77 5.73 -11.25
C HIS A 109 15.28 6.23 -9.89
N MET A 110 15.64 5.52 -8.83
CA MET A 110 15.39 5.91 -7.45
C MET A 110 16.72 6.24 -6.78
N ASP A 111 16.77 7.39 -6.14
CA ASP A 111 17.92 7.88 -5.39
C ASP A 111 17.54 7.94 -3.91
N PHE A 112 18.23 7.16 -3.07
CA PHE A 112 17.88 6.98 -1.67
C PHE A 112 19.14 7.03 -0.82
N PRO A 113 19.28 8.00 0.11
CA PRO A 113 20.53 8.23 0.85
C PRO A 113 21.08 6.98 1.56
N GLU A 114 20.19 6.17 2.12
CA GLU A 114 20.54 4.95 2.83
C GLU A 114 21.19 3.89 1.92
N ILE A 115 20.90 3.93 0.62
CA ILE A 115 21.53 3.06 -0.37
C ILE A 115 22.96 3.52 -0.68
N HIS A 116 23.21 4.83 -0.74
CA HIS A 116 24.58 5.35 -0.81
C HIS A 116 25.40 4.92 0.40
N GLU A 117 24.81 5.02 1.59
CA GLU A 117 25.45 4.60 2.83
C GLU A 117 25.70 3.08 2.87
N ALA A 118 24.73 2.27 2.42
CA ALA A 118 24.89 0.83 2.30
C ALA A 118 26.01 0.44 1.34
N VAL A 119 26.19 1.17 0.22
CA VAL A 119 27.31 0.99 -0.70
C VAL A 119 28.63 1.39 -0.05
N ARG A 120 28.67 2.57 0.62
CA ARG A 120 29.87 3.06 1.31
C ARG A 120 30.36 2.10 2.39
N LEU A 121 29.43 1.50 3.14
CA LEU A 121 29.71 0.51 4.19
C LEU A 121 29.87 -0.92 3.66
N GLY A 122 29.75 -1.14 2.33
CA GLY A 122 29.95 -2.44 1.71
C GLY A 122 28.82 -3.46 1.89
N ARG A 123 27.66 -3.05 2.43
CA ARG A 123 26.45 -3.89 2.55
C ARG A 123 25.79 -4.15 1.20
N LEU A 124 25.90 -3.21 0.27
CA LEU A 124 25.49 -3.34 -1.12
C LEU A 124 26.66 -3.13 -2.07
N LYS A 125 26.66 -3.84 -3.19
CA LYS A 125 27.67 -3.70 -4.25
C LYS A 125 26.98 -3.35 -5.56
N PRO A 126 27.36 -2.25 -6.23
CA PRO A 126 26.83 -1.93 -7.56
C PRO A 126 27.07 -3.08 -8.56
N ASP A 127 26.04 -3.40 -9.35
CA ASP A 127 26.08 -4.39 -10.42
C ASP A 127 25.91 -3.75 -11.82
N GLY A 128 25.71 -2.43 -11.86
CA GLY A 128 25.48 -1.66 -13.08
C GLY A 128 24.10 -1.83 -13.70
N LYS A 129 23.27 -2.74 -13.18
CA LYS A 129 21.95 -3.12 -13.71
C LYS A 129 20.82 -2.71 -12.79
N ILE A 130 20.79 -3.26 -11.57
CA ILE A 130 19.79 -2.93 -10.54
C ILE A 130 20.30 -1.76 -9.70
N LEU A 131 21.59 -1.77 -9.36
CA LEU A 131 22.27 -0.73 -8.60
C LEU A 131 23.42 -0.18 -9.45
N LYS A 132 23.27 1.07 -9.90
CA LYS A 132 24.27 1.78 -10.70
C LYS A 132 25.50 2.12 -9.85
N ASN A 133 26.63 2.38 -10.50
CA ASN A 133 27.85 2.85 -9.82
C ASN A 133 27.66 4.20 -9.11
N SER A 134 26.63 4.96 -9.47
CA SER A 134 26.19 6.19 -8.78
C SER A 134 25.33 5.93 -7.54
N SER A 135 25.19 4.66 -7.11
CA SER A 135 24.28 4.20 -6.05
C SER A 135 22.79 4.43 -6.33
N GLN A 136 22.43 4.82 -7.56
CA GLN A 136 21.03 4.92 -7.98
C GLN A 136 20.47 3.54 -8.34
N LEU A 137 19.21 3.33 -7.98
CA LEU A 137 18.47 2.11 -8.22
C LEU A 137 17.68 2.20 -9.52
N VAL A 138 17.76 1.16 -10.35
CA VAL A 138 16.92 1.02 -11.55
C VAL A 138 15.71 0.16 -11.20
N ILE A 139 14.52 0.74 -11.33
CA ILE A 139 13.28 0.10 -10.88
C ILE A 139 12.17 0.18 -11.93
N THR A 140 11.25 -0.77 -11.85
CA THR A 140 9.91 -0.62 -12.43
C THR A 140 8.95 -0.22 -11.31
N LYS A 141 8.04 0.71 -11.55
CA LYS A 141 7.02 1.11 -10.57
C LYS A 141 5.62 1.04 -11.17
N ALA A 142 4.65 0.64 -10.36
CA ALA A 142 3.23 0.64 -10.70
C ALA A 142 2.46 1.48 -9.69
N ALA A 143 1.86 2.59 -10.14
CA ALA A 143 0.93 3.38 -9.36
C ALA A 143 -0.48 2.80 -9.52
N ILE A 144 -1.22 2.63 -8.41
CA ILE A 144 -2.53 1.97 -8.40
C ILE A 144 -3.52 2.84 -7.62
N ASP A 145 -4.58 3.26 -8.30
CA ASP A 145 -5.79 3.83 -7.72
C ASP A 145 -6.71 2.71 -7.22
N PRO A 146 -7.34 2.88 -6.03
CA PRO A 146 -8.19 1.85 -5.44
C PRO A 146 -9.51 1.70 -6.21
N VAL A 147 -9.90 0.45 -6.47
CA VAL A 147 -11.16 0.08 -7.11
C VAL A 147 -11.81 -1.02 -6.31
N TRP A 148 -12.81 -0.68 -5.51
CA TRP A 148 -13.42 -1.60 -4.55
C TRP A 148 -14.64 -2.29 -5.14
N TYR A 149 -14.61 -3.62 -5.16
CA TYR A 149 -15.78 -4.44 -5.33
C TYR A 149 -16.45 -4.66 -3.98
N LEU A 150 -17.54 -3.92 -3.74
CA LEU A 150 -18.21 -3.82 -2.43
C LEU A 150 -18.62 -5.18 -1.84
N PRO A 151 -19.19 -6.14 -2.60
CA PRO A 151 -19.51 -7.46 -2.04
C PRO A 151 -18.27 -8.21 -1.53
N GLY A 152 -17.16 -8.13 -2.27
CA GLY A 152 -15.90 -8.76 -1.89
C GLY A 152 -15.27 -8.10 -0.66
N VAL A 153 -15.29 -6.76 -0.60
CA VAL A 153 -14.83 -6.01 0.58
C VAL A 153 -15.68 -6.37 1.82
N ALA A 154 -17.00 -6.42 1.69
CA ALA A 154 -17.90 -6.78 2.78
C ALA A 154 -17.60 -8.20 3.31
N LYS A 155 -17.42 -9.17 2.41
CA LYS A 155 -17.02 -10.54 2.76
C LYS A 155 -15.74 -10.57 3.58
N ARG A 156 -14.71 -9.81 3.19
CA ARG A 156 -13.42 -9.76 3.92
C ARG A 156 -13.52 -9.18 5.32
N PHE A 157 -14.44 -8.25 5.53
CA PHE A 157 -14.71 -7.68 6.85
C PHE A 157 -15.79 -8.43 7.63
N ASN A 158 -16.19 -9.61 7.17
CA ASN A 158 -17.22 -10.43 7.80
C ASN A 158 -18.51 -9.63 8.09
N THR A 159 -18.94 -8.83 7.12
CA THR A 159 -20.13 -7.98 7.23
C THR A 159 -20.98 -8.08 5.97
N SER A 160 -22.21 -7.56 6.01
CA SER A 160 -23.07 -7.50 4.83
C SER A 160 -22.72 -6.31 3.94
N GLU A 161 -22.94 -6.42 2.62
CA GLU A 161 -22.74 -5.30 1.68
C GLU A 161 -23.56 -4.07 2.10
N ALA A 162 -24.80 -4.29 2.57
CA ALA A 162 -25.69 -3.24 3.03
C ALA A 162 -25.12 -2.50 4.26
N ASN A 163 -24.62 -3.25 5.25
CA ASN A 163 -24.01 -2.63 6.43
C ASN A 163 -22.73 -1.87 6.04
N LEU A 164 -21.84 -2.47 5.24
CA LEU A 164 -20.62 -1.80 4.75
C LEU A 164 -20.95 -0.47 4.08
N ARG A 165 -21.89 -0.48 3.12
CA ARG A 165 -22.34 0.71 2.41
C ARG A 165 -22.90 1.78 3.34
N GLN A 166 -23.77 1.39 4.29
CA GLN A 166 -24.39 2.30 5.24
C GLN A 166 -23.33 2.97 6.14
N GLN A 167 -22.37 2.20 6.65
CA GLN A 167 -21.30 2.73 7.50
C GLN A 167 -20.42 3.72 6.71
N ILE A 168 -20.01 3.37 5.48
CA ILE A 168 -19.22 4.30 4.64
C ILE A 168 -20.01 5.59 4.36
N PHE A 169 -21.31 5.50 4.05
CA PHE A 169 -22.15 6.66 3.82
C PHE A 169 -22.27 7.55 5.07
N GLN A 170 -22.45 6.95 6.25
CA GLN A 170 -22.55 7.69 7.52
C GLN A 170 -21.23 8.36 7.92
N GLU A 171 -20.12 7.61 7.88
CA GLU A 171 -18.79 8.13 8.25
C GLU A 171 -18.30 9.22 7.29
N THR A 172 -18.80 9.22 6.05
CA THR A 172 -18.53 10.29 5.08
C THR A 172 -19.54 11.44 5.15
N ASN A 173 -20.36 11.53 6.21
CA ASN A 173 -21.42 12.54 6.38
C ASN A 173 -22.35 12.65 5.16
N GLY A 174 -22.70 11.51 4.57
CA GLY A 174 -23.63 11.42 3.46
C GLY A 174 -23.01 11.69 2.08
N MET A 175 -21.69 11.68 1.94
CA MET A 175 -21.08 11.68 0.60
C MET A 175 -21.45 10.39 -0.15
N TYR A 176 -21.58 10.50 -1.47
CA TYR A 176 -21.95 9.40 -2.38
C TYR A 176 -23.31 8.75 -2.04
N PRO A 177 -24.43 9.45 -2.25
CA PRO A 177 -25.79 8.91 -2.03
C PRO A 177 -26.05 7.56 -2.71
N GLU A 178 -25.32 7.23 -3.77
CA GLU A 178 -25.40 5.96 -4.50
C GLU A 178 -25.00 4.74 -3.65
N LEU A 179 -24.24 4.95 -2.58
CA LEU A 179 -23.98 3.92 -1.56
C LEU A 179 -25.28 3.41 -0.91
N VAL A 180 -26.35 4.20 -0.90
CA VAL A 180 -27.63 3.81 -0.32
C VAL A 180 -28.73 3.69 -1.39
N THR A 181 -28.67 4.53 -2.42
CA THR A 181 -29.76 4.65 -3.42
C THR A 181 -29.57 3.75 -4.66
N ARG A 182 -28.36 3.23 -4.91
CA ARG A 182 -28.02 2.46 -6.13
C ARG A 182 -27.33 1.14 -5.80
N ASN A 183 -28.13 0.14 -5.42
CA ASN A 183 -27.66 -1.21 -5.08
C ASN A 183 -27.15 -2.01 -6.29
N ASP A 184 -27.47 -1.57 -7.51
CA ASP A 184 -26.98 -2.12 -8.77
C ASP A 184 -25.49 -1.82 -9.00
N LEU A 185 -24.96 -0.73 -8.43
CA LEU A 185 -23.55 -0.36 -8.56
C LEU A 185 -22.69 -1.14 -7.56
N LYS A 186 -21.99 -2.18 -8.01
CA LYS A 186 -21.15 -3.01 -7.12
C LYS A 186 -19.71 -2.53 -6.94
N VAL A 187 -19.31 -1.52 -7.71
CA VAL A 187 -17.95 -0.97 -7.68
C VAL A 187 -17.95 0.43 -7.06
N PHE A 188 -16.99 0.69 -6.20
CA PHE A 188 -16.73 1.98 -5.58
C PHE A 188 -15.29 2.42 -5.87
N LEU A 189 -15.12 3.68 -6.30
CA LEU A 189 -13.84 4.35 -6.45
C LEU A 189 -13.65 5.26 -5.22
N PRO A 190 -13.14 4.73 -4.09
CA PRO A 190 -13.03 5.51 -2.87
C PRO A 190 -12.01 6.64 -3.03
N PRO A 191 -12.28 7.85 -2.50
CA PRO A 191 -11.37 8.99 -2.57
C PRO A 191 -10.25 8.90 -1.53
N ILE A 192 -9.61 7.73 -1.42
CA ILE A 192 -8.52 7.47 -0.46
C ILE A 192 -7.16 7.45 -1.16
N GLY A 193 -6.09 7.43 -0.36
CA GLY A 193 -4.73 7.23 -0.89
C GLY A 193 -4.61 5.89 -1.62
N GLY A 194 -4.03 5.93 -2.81
CA GLY A 194 -3.67 4.72 -3.57
C GLY A 194 -2.43 4.03 -3.00
N LEU A 195 -1.79 3.22 -3.85
CA LEU A 195 -0.53 2.56 -3.52
C LEU A 195 0.45 2.62 -4.68
N THR A 196 1.73 2.40 -4.40
CA THR A 196 2.77 2.26 -5.41
C THR A 196 3.58 1.00 -5.14
N ILE A 197 3.73 0.17 -6.17
CA ILE A 197 4.62 -0.99 -6.14
C ILE A 197 5.95 -0.56 -6.75
N TYR A 198 7.04 -0.84 -6.06
CA TYR A 198 8.41 -0.69 -6.57
C TYR A 198 9.02 -2.07 -6.76
N ILE A 199 9.52 -2.33 -7.96
CA ILE A 199 10.01 -3.63 -8.41
C ILE A 199 11.50 -3.49 -8.73
N PHE A 200 12.31 -4.31 -8.06
CA PHE A 200 13.76 -4.39 -8.19
C PHE A 200 14.09 -5.69 -8.92
N GLY A 201 14.68 -5.61 -10.12
CA GLY A 201 14.93 -6.78 -10.97
C GLY A 201 13.83 -7.01 -12.01
N SER A 202 13.67 -8.27 -12.45
CA SER A 202 12.76 -8.63 -13.55
C SER A 202 11.32 -8.73 -13.08
N VAL A 203 10.38 -8.24 -13.89
CA VAL A 203 8.93 -8.38 -13.63
C VAL A 203 8.48 -9.83 -13.83
N GLU A 204 9.06 -10.51 -14.81
CA GLU A 204 8.75 -11.88 -15.21
C GLU A 204 9.13 -12.89 -14.11
N ALA A 205 10.14 -12.57 -13.30
CA ALA A 205 10.59 -13.41 -12.20
C ALA A 205 9.67 -13.33 -10.96
N ILE A 206 8.68 -12.44 -10.91
CA ILE A 206 7.80 -12.26 -9.74
C ILE A 206 6.91 -13.49 -9.51
N SER A 207 6.36 -14.06 -10.58
CA SER A 207 5.44 -15.20 -10.52
C SER A 207 6.12 -16.54 -10.81
N ASP A 208 7.43 -16.54 -11.09
CA ASP A 208 8.23 -17.75 -11.29
C ASP A 208 8.60 -18.38 -9.94
N PRO A 209 8.07 -19.57 -9.60
CA PRO A 209 8.30 -20.21 -8.31
C PRO A 209 9.77 -20.63 -8.09
N THR A 210 10.58 -20.70 -9.15
CA THR A 210 12.01 -21.05 -9.07
C THR A 210 12.90 -19.87 -8.70
N LYS A 211 12.37 -18.64 -8.76
CA LYS A 211 13.10 -17.41 -8.41
C LYS A 211 12.79 -17.02 -6.98
N LYS A 212 13.79 -16.42 -6.32
CA LYS A 212 13.60 -15.88 -4.97
C LYS A 212 12.82 -14.57 -5.04
N LEU A 213 11.88 -14.39 -4.10
CA LEU A 213 11.11 -13.17 -3.96
C LEU A 213 11.31 -12.55 -2.57
N ALA A 214 11.75 -11.30 -2.53
CA ALA A 214 11.75 -10.48 -1.33
C ALA A 214 10.63 -9.47 -1.37
N VAL A 215 9.84 -9.37 -0.30
CA VAL A 215 8.69 -8.46 -0.23
C VAL A 215 8.70 -7.68 1.08
N ARG A 216 8.49 -6.37 0.96
CA ARG A 216 8.14 -5.47 2.06
C ARG A 216 6.81 -4.82 1.73
N VAL A 217 5.88 -4.89 2.68
CA VAL A 217 4.68 -4.05 2.60
C VAL A 217 4.76 -2.93 3.61
N HIS A 218 4.75 -1.70 3.11
CA HIS A 218 4.98 -0.49 3.87
C HIS A 218 3.71 0.36 3.91
N ASP A 219 3.34 0.81 5.11
CA ASP A 219 2.30 1.81 5.28
C ASP A 219 2.99 3.17 5.44
N GLU A 220 2.55 4.16 4.68
CA GLU A 220 3.08 5.52 4.67
C GLU A 220 3.25 6.10 6.07
N CYS A 221 4.41 6.73 6.27
CA CYS A 221 4.72 7.53 7.45
C CYS A 221 5.51 8.76 7.00
N ASN A 222 4.82 9.78 6.52
CA ASN A 222 5.36 11.00 5.94
C ASN A 222 6.50 11.61 6.79
N GLY A 223 6.25 11.81 8.08
CA GLY A 223 7.25 12.36 9.01
C GLY A 223 8.56 11.55 9.10
N SER A 224 8.51 10.22 8.96
CA SER A 224 9.72 9.38 8.98
C SER A 224 10.28 9.20 7.58
N ASP A 225 9.45 8.75 6.63
CA ASP A 225 9.84 8.38 5.27
C ASP A 225 10.44 9.57 4.51
N VAL A 226 9.84 10.77 4.64
CA VAL A 226 10.31 11.99 3.95
C VAL A 226 11.30 12.76 4.82
N PHE A 227 10.97 13.01 6.09
CA PHE A 227 11.69 13.97 6.95
C PHE A 227 12.63 13.32 7.97
N GLY A 228 12.71 11.99 8.04
CA GLY A 228 13.68 11.30 8.90
C GLY A 228 13.36 11.35 10.39
N SER A 229 12.08 11.49 10.79
CA SER A 229 11.67 11.37 12.19
C SER A 229 12.17 10.05 12.80
N ASP A 230 12.77 10.18 13.99
CA ASP A 230 13.44 9.12 14.76
C ASP A 230 12.57 8.54 15.89
N ILE A 231 11.33 9.01 16.03
CA ILE A 231 10.34 8.53 17.02
C ILE A 231 9.77 7.16 16.62
N CYS A 232 9.97 6.76 15.36
CA CYS A 232 9.47 5.50 14.83
C CYS A 232 10.46 4.83 13.88
N THR A 233 10.21 3.57 13.59
CA THR A 233 11.06 2.70 12.75
C THR A 233 10.66 2.65 11.28
N CYS A 234 9.70 3.47 10.83
CA CYS A 234 9.15 3.39 9.47
C CYS A 234 10.23 3.52 8.39
N ARG A 235 11.00 4.61 8.36
CA ARG A 235 12.04 4.84 7.35
C ARG A 235 13.22 3.86 7.45
N PRO A 236 13.80 3.59 8.63
CA PRO A 236 14.85 2.57 8.75
C PRO A 236 14.42 1.20 8.23
N TYR A 237 13.17 0.82 8.47
CA TYR A 237 12.65 -0.47 8.01
C TYR A 237 12.33 -0.47 6.50
N LEU A 238 11.90 0.67 5.95
CA LEU A 238 11.78 0.86 4.50
C LEU A 238 13.15 0.71 3.82
N ALA A 239 14.17 1.39 4.35
CA ALA A 239 15.55 1.31 3.87
C ALA A 239 16.07 -0.13 3.89
N HIS A 240 15.91 -0.83 5.02
CA HIS A 240 16.29 -2.24 5.15
C HIS A 240 15.54 -3.14 4.16
N GLY A 241 14.23 -2.90 3.98
CA GLY A 241 13.43 -3.60 2.97
C GLY A 241 13.97 -3.41 1.56
N ILE A 242 14.40 -2.18 1.21
CA ILE A 242 15.03 -1.90 -0.09
C ILE A 242 16.37 -2.63 -0.21
N GLU A 243 17.24 -2.61 0.83
CA GLU A 243 18.51 -3.34 0.81
C GLU A 243 18.31 -4.84 0.52
N VAL A 244 17.37 -5.49 1.22
CA VAL A 244 17.05 -6.92 1.02
C VAL A 244 16.47 -7.18 -0.38
N CYS A 245 15.62 -6.27 -0.88
CA CYS A 245 15.04 -6.34 -2.23
C CYS A 245 16.12 -6.26 -3.31
N VAL A 246 17.08 -5.34 -3.16
CA VAL A 246 18.20 -5.17 -4.09
C VAL A 246 19.08 -6.40 -4.11
N GLN A 247 19.49 -6.91 -2.94
CA GLN A 247 20.30 -8.13 -2.85
C GLN A 247 19.61 -9.33 -3.50
N THR A 248 18.32 -9.52 -3.23
CA THR A 248 17.53 -10.62 -3.80
C THR A 248 17.42 -10.50 -5.33
N ALA A 249 17.26 -9.28 -5.84
CA ALA A 249 17.26 -9.01 -7.27
C ALA A 249 18.63 -9.30 -7.92
N GLN A 250 19.72 -8.94 -7.26
CA GLN A 250 21.09 -9.20 -7.73
C GLN A 250 21.44 -10.69 -7.75
N GLU A 251 20.85 -11.49 -6.86
CA GLU A 251 20.93 -12.96 -6.87
C GLU A 251 20.10 -13.62 -7.99
N GLY A 252 19.46 -12.82 -8.87
CA GLY A 252 18.63 -13.30 -9.97
C GLY A 252 17.16 -13.54 -9.60
N GLY A 253 16.74 -13.13 -8.41
CA GLY A 253 15.34 -13.05 -7.98
C GLY A 253 14.71 -11.69 -8.29
N THR A 254 13.68 -11.34 -7.51
CA THR A 254 13.02 -10.03 -7.56
C THR A 254 12.75 -9.48 -6.17
N GLY A 255 12.92 -8.17 -6.00
CA GLY A 255 12.53 -7.44 -4.82
C GLY A 255 11.26 -6.61 -5.06
N ILE A 256 10.36 -6.56 -4.08
CA ILE A 256 9.11 -5.82 -4.15
C ILE A 256 8.90 -4.99 -2.89
N ILE A 257 8.68 -3.68 -3.06
CA ILE A 257 8.14 -2.81 -2.02
C ILE A 257 6.73 -2.40 -2.44
N VAL A 258 5.72 -2.75 -1.63
CA VAL A 258 4.37 -2.19 -1.81
C VAL A 258 4.18 -1.06 -0.80
N TYR A 259 4.10 0.18 -1.29
CA TYR A 259 3.94 1.38 -0.46
C TYR A 259 2.48 1.84 -0.49
N PHE A 260 1.77 1.65 0.61
CA PHE A 260 0.39 2.07 0.79
C PHE A 260 0.32 3.49 1.37
N ARG A 261 -0.47 4.36 0.76
CA ARG A 261 -0.72 5.72 1.26
C ARG A 261 -1.75 5.72 2.39
N LYS A 262 -1.36 5.14 3.53
CA LYS A 262 -2.17 4.91 4.73
C LYS A 262 -1.49 5.48 5.97
N GLU A 263 -1.39 6.80 6.03
CA GLU A 263 -0.77 7.51 7.16
C GLU A 263 -1.45 7.21 8.51
N GLY A 264 -0.66 7.16 9.57
CA GLY A 264 -1.16 7.11 10.95
C GLY A 264 -2.03 5.90 11.23
N ARG A 265 -1.71 4.73 10.68
CA ARG A 265 -2.54 3.51 10.78
C ARG A 265 -3.96 3.68 10.20
N ALA A 266 -4.09 4.54 9.19
CA ALA A 266 -5.36 4.97 8.61
C ALA A 266 -6.21 5.92 9.49
N LEU A 267 -5.64 6.50 10.55
CA LEU A 267 -6.27 7.56 11.36
C LEU A 267 -5.85 8.98 10.93
N GLY A 268 -4.91 9.09 10.00
CA GLY A 268 -4.38 10.35 9.51
C GLY A 268 -3.28 10.96 10.40
N GLU A 269 -2.62 11.98 9.86
CA GLU A 269 -1.44 12.61 10.46
C GLU A 269 -1.76 13.41 11.73
N VAL A 270 -2.91 14.09 11.78
CA VAL A 270 -3.34 14.87 12.95
C VAL A 270 -3.48 13.98 14.18
N THR A 271 -4.21 12.88 14.08
CA THR A 271 -4.40 11.91 15.16
C THR A 271 -3.08 11.33 15.64
N LYS A 272 -2.18 10.99 14.70
CA LYS A 272 -0.83 10.52 15.01
C LYS A 272 -0.05 11.54 15.84
N TYR A 273 -0.10 12.83 15.50
CA TYR A 273 0.60 13.87 16.27
C TYR A 273 -0.03 14.10 17.64
N LEU A 274 -1.36 13.98 17.77
CA LEU A 274 -2.01 13.99 19.08
C LEU A 274 -1.53 12.82 19.96
N VAL A 275 -1.38 11.61 19.38
CA VAL A 275 -0.79 10.46 20.08
C VAL A 275 0.66 10.75 20.49
N TYR A 276 1.47 11.34 19.62
CA TYR A 276 2.85 11.70 19.95
C TYR A 276 2.94 12.73 21.07
N ASN A 277 2.08 13.74 21.04
CA ASN A 277 1.99 14.74 22.12
C ASN A 277 1.63 14.08 23.45
N LEU A 278 0.65 13.18 23.47
CA LEU A 278 0.27 12.46 24.69
C LEU A 278 1.43 11.57 25.17
N ARG A 279 2.05 10.81 24.27
CA ARG A 279 3.20 9.95 24.59
C ARG A 279 4.32 10.72 25.28
N LYS A 280 4.69 11.88 24.74
CA LYS A 280 5.81 12.67 25.24
C LYS A 280 5.48 13.44 26.52
N ARG A 281 4.23 13.90 26.70
CA ARG A 281 3.82 14.82 27.77
C ARG A 281 3.07 14.17 28.94
N GLN A 282 2.77 12.88 28.87
CA GLN A 282 2.18 12.17 30.01
C GLN A 282 3.14 12.14 31.21
N GLU A 283 2.59 11.96 32.40
CA GLU A 283 3.39 11.77 33.61
C GLU A 283 4.31 10.56 33.45
N GLY A 284 5.60 10.73 33.77
CA GLY A 284 6.62 9.69 33.57
C GLY A 284 7.15 9.55 32.12
N GLY A 285 6.76 10.44 31.21
CA GLY A 285 7.30 10.59 29.86
C GLY A 285 6.94 9.46 28.89
N ASP A 286 7.56 9.50 27.70
CA ASP A 286 7.35 8.47 26.67
C ASP A 286 7.91 7.13 27.14
N SER A 287 7.06 6.09 27.15
CA SER A 287 7.39 4.79 27.68
C SER A 287 6.78 3.68 26.86
N ALA A 288 7.48 2.54 26.81
CA ALA A 288 7.00 1.39 26.03
C ALA A 288 5.73 0.77 26.63
N GLU A 289 5.59 0.80 27.97
CA GLU A 289 4.41 0.29 28.69
C GLU A 289 3.13 1.03 28.29
N GLU A 290 3.18 2.36 28.14
CA GLU A 290 2.00 3.18 27.82
C GLU A 290 1.73 3.35 26.32
N TYR A 291 2.60 2.82 25.45
CA TYR A 291 2.55 3.07 24.00
C TYR A 291 1.16 2.79 23.37
N PHE A 292 0.55 1.65 23.68
CA PHE A 292 -0.77 1.29 23.16
C PHE A 292 -1.90 2.02 23.89
N ASN A 293 -1.74 2.30 25.18
CA ASN A 293 -2.71 3.06 25.97
C ASN A 293 -2.85 4.48 25.42
N CYS A 294 -1.75 5.17 25.10
CA CYS A 294 -1.82 6.50 24.50
C CYS A 294 -2.59 6.50 23.18
N THR A 295 -2.39 5.46 22.36
CA THR A 295 -3.12 5.31 21.09
C THR A 295 -4.61 5.12 21.34
N GLN A 296 -4.97 4.22 22.25
CA GLN A 296 -6.36 3.96 22.62
C GLN A 296 -7.05 5.19 23.22
N THR A 297 -6.36 5.93 24.08
CA THR A 297 -6.88 7.15 24.72
C THR A 297 -7.22 8.23 23.70
N VAL A 298 -6.38 8.43 22.67
CA VAL A 298 -6.59 9.48 21.66
C VAL A 298 -7.52 9.03 20.53
N ALA A 299 -7.36 7.81 20.05
CA ALA A 299 -8.08 7.32 18.87
C ALA A 299 -9.34 6.50 19.19
N GLY A 300 -9.58 6.18 20.47
CA GLY A 300 -10.66 5.28 20.90
C GLY A 300 -10.43 3.81 20.56
N ILE A 301 -9.32 3.49 19.87
CA ILE A 301 -8.98 2.15 19.38
C ILE A 301 -7.46 2.03 19.24
N GLN A 302 -6.93 0.82 19.44
CA GLN A 302 -5.49 0.57 19.36
C GLN A 302 -5.00 0.44 17.90
N ASP A 303 -5.85 -0.03 16.99
CA ASP A 303 -5.51 -0.27 15.59
C ASP A 303 -6.74 -0.35 14.68
N VAL A 304 -6.76 0.39 13.57
CA VAL A 304 -7.80 0.32 12.52
C VAL A 304 -7.24 -0.15 11.18
N ARG A 305 -6.03 -0.72 11.14
CA ARG A 305 -5.39 -1.09 9.88
C ARG A 305 -6.16 -2.20 9.18
N PHE A 306 -6.71 -1.85 8.04
CA PHE A 306 -7.37 -2.74 7.08
C PHE A 306 -6.37 -3.62 6.31
N GLN A 307 -5.56 -4.42 7.04
CA GLN A 307 -4.54 -5.27 6.41
C GLN A 307 -5.14 -6.37 5.53
N ALA A 308 -6.40 -6.75 5.75
CA ALA A 308 -7.15 -7.70 4.92
C ALA A 308 -7.28 -7.27 3.43
N LEU A 309 -7.09 -5.99 3.11
CA LEU A 309 -7.12 -5.49 1.73
C LEU A 309 -5.73 -5.48 1.06
N MET A 310 -4.66 -5.55 1.86
CA MET A 310 -3.27 -5.47 1.44
C MET A 310 -2.85 -6.54 0.41
N PRO A 311 -3.31 -7.82 0.50
CA PRO A 311 -2.84 -8.87 -0.39
C PRO A 311 -3.19 -8.67 -1.86
N ASP A 312 -4.16 -7.80 -2.20
CA ASP A 312 -4.63 -7.64 -3.59
C ASP A 312 -3.53 -7.18 -4.53
N ALA A 313 -2.61 -6.32 -4.07
CA ALA A 313 -1.46 -5.90 -4.85
C ALA A 313 -0.52 -7.08 -5.13
N LEU A 314 -0.38 -8.01 -4.18
CA LEU A 314 0.46 -9.20 -4.32
C LEU A 314 -0.20 -10.23 -5.26
N HIS A 315 -1.51 -10.42 -5.11
CA HIS A 315 -2.30 -11.25 -6.02
C HIS A 315 -2.29 -10.68 -7.44
N TRP A 316 -2.39 -9.36 -7.61
CA TRP A 316 -2.30 -8.72 -8.92
C TRP A 316 -0.96 -8.99 -9.61
N LEU A 317 0.14 -9.00 -8.85
CA LEU A 317 1.46 -9.39 -9.34
C LEU A 317 1.61 -10.90 -9.62
N GLY A 318 0.65 -11.73 -9.21
CA GLY A 318 0.69 -13.19 -9.40
C GLY A 318 1.52 -13.93 -8.37
N ILE A 319 1.82 -13.30 -7.23
CA ILE A 319 2.65 -13.87 -6.17
C ILE A 319 1.89 -15.00 -5.46
N LYS A 320 2.56 -16.14 -5.30
CA LYS A 320 2.06 -17.31 -4.54
C LYS A 320 2.94 -17.70 -3.35
N LYS A 321 4.22 -17.32 -3.39
CA LYS A 321 5.22 -17.59 -2.37
C LYS A 321 6.12 -16.37 -2.22
N ILE A 322 6.47 -16.02 -0.98
CA ILE A 322 7.44 -14.99 -0.61
C ILE A 322 8.56 -15.68 0.14
N ASP A 323 9.76 -15.69 -0.42
CA ASP A 323 10.92 -16.30 0.24
C ASP A 323 11.40 -15.45 1.42
N LYS A 324 11.43 -14.12 1.26
CA LYS A 324 11.91 -13.17 2.27
C LYS A 324 10.87 -12.07 2.53
N PHE A 325 10.09 -12.20 3.60
CA PHE A 325 9.13 -11.18 4.01
C PHE A 325 9.73 -10.24 5.06
N VAL A 326 10.04 -9.00 4.68
CA VAL A 326 10.70 -8.03 5.56
C VAL A 326 9.67 -7.34 6.46
N SER A 327 9.25 -8.00 7.54
CA SER A 327 8.26 -7.48 8.48
C SER A 327 8.21 -8.25 9.80
N MET A 328 8.02 -7.51 10.90
CA MET A 328 7.71 -8.06 12.24
C MET A 328 6.21 -8.09 12.53
N SER A 329 5.36 -7.55 11.65
CA SER A 329 3.93 -7.41 11.91
C SER A 329 3.16 -8.70 11.63
N ASP A 330 2.56 -9.28 12.67
CA ASP A 330 1.70 -10.45 12.52
C ASP A 330 0.44 -10.13 11.73
N MET A 331 -0.17 -8.97 11.95
CA MET A 331 -1.32 -8.52 11.14
C MET A 331 -1.05 -8.53 9.63
N LYS A 332 0.17 -8.18 9.19
CA LYS A 332 0.56 -8.24 7.78
C LYS A 332 0.83 -9.66 7.34
N TYR A 333 1.53 -10.43 8.16
CA TYR A 333 1.82 -11.84 7.90
C TYR A 333 0.52 -12.65 7.75
N ASP A 334 -0.37 -12.57 8.73
CA ASP A 334 -1.66 -13.28 8.76
C ASP A 334 -2.53 -12.89 7.57
N ALA A 335 -2.60 -11.60 7.23
CA ALA A 335 -3.36 -11.16 6.06
C ALA A 335 -2.84 -11.76 4.75
N ILE A 336 -1.51 -11.87 4.58
CA ILE A 336 -0.90 -12.48 3.39
C ILE A 336 -1.14 -13.99 3.37
N VAL A 337 -0.82 -14.69 4.46
CA VAL A 337 -0.93 -16.15 4.55
C VAL A 337 -2.37 -16.62 4.43
N ASN A 338 -3.31 -15.96 5.13
CA ASN A 338 -4.73 -16.29 5.04
C ASN A 338 -5.33 -15.98 3.65
N SER A 339 -4.67 -15.13 2.86
CA SER A 339 -5.05 -14.92 1.45
C SER A 339 -4.50 -16.00 0.51
N GLY A 340 -3.74 -16.98 1.02
CA GLY A 340 -3.20 -18.11 0.28
C GLY A 340 -1.81 -17.87 -0.34
N ILE A 341 -1.04 -16.93 0.19
CA ILE A 341 0.36 -16.71 -0.20
C ILE A 341 1.27 -17.28 0.88
N GLU A 342 2.15 -18.21 0.51
CA GLU A 342 3.14 -18.77 1.43
C GLU A 342 4.23 -17.74 1.78
N ILE A 343 4.65 -17.69 3.05
CA ILE A 343 5.82 -16.94 3.49
C ILE A 343 6.83 -17.92 4.09
N VAL A 344 8.03 -17.99 3.52
CA VAL A 344 9.10 -18.91 3.95
C VAL A 344 9.85 -18.34 5.15
N GLU A 345 10.30 -17.08 5.05
CA GLU A 345 11.09 -16.42 6.09
C GLU A 345 10.53 -15.02 6.40
N ARG A 346 10.52 -14.65 7.68
CA ARG A 346 10.26 -13.28 8.14
C ARG A 346 11.57 -12.64 8.59
N ILE A 347 11.92 -11.51 7.99
CA ILE A 347 13.15 -10.78 8.28
C ILE A 347 12.81 -9.58 9.18
N PRO A 348 13.28 -9.56 10.44
CA PRO A 348 13.12 -8.40 11.32
C PRO A 348 14.05 -7.26 10.91
N ILE A 349 13.78 -6.05 11.38
CA ILE A 349 14.76 -4.96 11.28
C ILE A 349 15.98 -5.28 12.17
N PRO A 350 17.22 -5.02 11.74
CA PRO A 350 18.40 -5.13 12.60
C PRO A 350 18.40 -4.10 13.74
N GLU A 351 18.95 -4.45 14.91
CA GLU A 351 18.97 -3.56 16.09
C GLU A 351 19.71 -2.25 15.83
N GLU A 352 20.82 -2.31 15.08
CA GLU A 352 21.66 -1.16 14.75
C GLU A 352 20.97 -0.14 13.84
N LEU A 353 19.88 -0.53 13.17
CA LEU A 353 19.08 0.37 12.34
C LEU A 353 17.93 1.02 13.12
N VAL A 354 17.66 0.60 14.36
CA VAL A 354 16.58 1.16 15.18
C VAL A 354 17.06 2.43 15.88
N PRO A 355 16.47 3.61 15.59
CA PRO A 355 16.80 4.84 16.31
C PRO A 355 16.54 4.71 17.82
N LYS A 356 17.30 5.43 18.63
CA LYS A 356 17.20 5.36 20.10
C LYS A 356 15.77 5.62 20.59
N ASP A 357 15.12 6.67 20.09
CA ASP A 357 13.76 7.03 20.54
C ASP A 357 12.70 6.03 20.03
N ALA A 358 12.95 5.39 18.88
CA ALA A 358 12.10 4.34 18.35
C ALA A 358 12.19 3.01 19.11
N GLN A 359 13.12 2.86 20.06
CA GLN A 359 13.19 1.69 20.95
C GLN A 359 11.91 1.56 21.79
N VAL A 360 11.25 2.68 22.13
CA VAL A 360 9.94 2.69 22.79
C VAL A 360 8.92 1.91 21.97
N GLU A 361 8.82 2.22 20.67
CA GLU A 361 7.91 1.57 19.75
C GLU A 361 8.24 0.08 19.57
N ILE A 362 9.51 -0.25 19.32
CA ILE A 362 9.93 -1.64 19.06
C ILE A 362 9.70 -2.51 20.29
N THR A 363 10.09 -2.02 21.47
CA THR A 363 9.93 -2.75 22.73
C THR A 363 8.45 -3.03 23.01
N ALA A 364 7.59 -2.01 22.87
CA ALA A 364 6.15 -2.16 23.06
C ALA A 364 5.55 -3.18 22.09
N LYS A 365 5.91 -3.10 20.80
CA LYS A 365 5.38 -4.00 19.76
C LYS A 365 5.80 -5.45 19.95
N VAL A 366 7.09 -5.69 20.23
CA VAL A 366 7.61 -7.05 20.47
C VAL A 366 6.97 -7.65 21.71
N PHE A 367 6.81 -6.86 22.78
CA PHE A 367 6.10 -7.31 23.98
C PHE A 367 4.63 -7.66 23.72
N ALA A 368 3.96 -6.89 22.86
CA ALA A 368 2.58 -7.16 22.43
C ALA A 368 2.44 -8.33 21.43
N GLY A 369 3.53 -9.04 21.13
CA GLY A 369 3.52 -10.28 20.35
C GLY A 369 4.11 -10.17 18.95
N TYR A 370 4.57 -9.00 18.50
CA TYR A 370 5.20 -8.88 17.17
C TYR A 370 6.40 -9.80 17.06
N ASN A 371 6.48 -10.56 15.96
CA ASN A 371 7.59 -11.48 15.72
C ASN A 371 8.91 -10.72 15.46
N GLY A 372 9.69 -10.53 16.53
CA GLY A 372 11.04 -9.99 16.48
C GLY A 372 12.13 -10.97 16.08
N GLY A 373 11.77 -12.19 15.66
CA GLY A 373 12.71 -13.26 15.36
C GLY A 373 13.60 -13.60 16.55
N SER A 374 14.84 -14.03 16.28
CA SER A 374 15.86 -14.20 17.32
C SER A 374 16.51 -12.89 17.76
N VAL A 375 16.23 -11.79 17.05
CA VAL A 375 16.84 -10.47 17.25
C VAL A 375 16.29 -9.82 18.51
N TYR A 376 14.96 -9.74 18.63
CA TYR A 376 14.34 -9.07 19.76
C TYR A 376 13.76 -10.06 20.76
N LYS A 377 14.21 -9.96 22.01
CA LYS A 377 13.56 -10.56 23.19
C LYS A 377 13.24 -9.46 24.19
N VAL A 378 11.96 -9.34 24.54
CA VAL A 378 11.46 -8.33 25.46
C VAL A 378 10.64 -9.01 26.54
N ASP A 379 11.09 -8.87 27.78
CA ASP A 379 10.35 -9.26 28.97
C ASP A 379 9.65 -8.05 29.61
N LYS A 380 8.94 -8.32 30.70
CA LYS A 380 8.18 -7.30 31.42
C LYS A 380 9.08 -6.28 32.13
N GLU A 381 10.32 -6.65 32.47
CA GLU A 381 11.27 -5.73 33.10
C GLU A 381 11.80 -4.73 32.07
N LYS A 382 12.21 -5.22 30.91
CA LYS A 382 12.66 -4.39 29.78
C LYS A 382 11.57 -3.44 29.29
N LEU A 383 10.30 -3.88 29.26
CA LEU A 383 9.17 -3.01 28.91
C LEU A 383 9.08 -1.78 29.81
N LYS A 384 9.30 -1.93 31.12
CA LYS A 384 9.22 -0.84 32.10
C LYS A 384 10.41 0.11 32.07
N GLN A 385 11.58 -0.41 31.68
CA GLN A 385 12.83 0.34 31.65
C GLN A 385 12.99 1.23 30.42
N VAL A 386 12.39 0.84 29.28
CA VAL A 386 12.55 1.59 28.03
C VAL A 386 11.72 2.87 28.04
N LYS A 387 12.43 4.00 28.02
CA LYS A 387 11.89 5.36 27.97
C LYS A 387 12.40 6.08 26.73
N GLY A 388 11.57 6.94 26.17
CA GLY A 388 11.95 7.86 25.10
C GLY A 388 12.66 9.08 25.66
N ARG A 389 13.23 9.90 24.77
CA ARG A 389 13.82 11.19 25.15
C ARG A 389 12.77 12.15 25.69
N GLY A 390 13.20 13.08 26.54
CA GLY A 390 12.37 14.19 27.01
C GLY A 390 12.15 15.27 25.93
N ASP A 391 11.20 16.17 26.16
CA ASP A 391 10.83 17.24 25.20
C ASP A 391 11.95 18.26 24.91
N ASN A 392 12.97 18.34 25.79
CA ASN A 392 14.06 19.33 25.71
C ASN A 392 15.41 18.75 25.23
N GLU A 393 15.44 17.46 24.88
CA GLU A 393 16.58 16.77 24.25
C GLU A 393 16.33 16.59 22.75
#